data_AF-A0A3L5TSK6-F1
#
_entry.id   AF-A0A3L5TSK6-F1
#
_cell.length_a   1.000
_cell.length_b   1.000
_cell.length_c   1.000
_cell.angle_alpha   90.00
_cell.angle_beta   90.00
_cell.angle_gamma   90.00
#
_symmetry.space_group_name_H-M   'P 1'
#
loop_
_entity.id
_entity.type
_entity.pdbx_description
1 polymer ?
#
loop_
_entity_poly.entity_id
_entity_poly.type
_entity_poly.pdbx_seq_one_letter_code
_entity_poly.pdbx_strand_id
1 'polypeptide(L)'
;MCSLLEDYRTENRFVDKIGVAYESPTICTGYGAYIANPLLREAYENNPNMTLEEAQKQIERCMKILYYRDARSINKYEVAIVTKDGCIVKPPVQPETNWEIAHLIKGYE
;
A
#
# COMPACT_ATOMS: atom_id res chain seq x y z
N MET A 1 -4.84 5.01 -1.44
CA MET A 1 -4.11 6.27 -1.20
C MET A 1 -3.17 6.02 -0.04
N CYS A 2 -1.87 5.90 -0.29
CA CYS A 2 -0.85 5.67 0.72
C CYS A 2 0.19 6.79 0.55
N SER A 3 0.23 7.73 1.48
CA SER A 3 1.08 8.93 1.46
C SER A 3 2.28 8.74 2.37
N LEU A 4 3.47 9.08 1.86
CA LEU A 4 4.74 9.06 2.58
C LEU A 4 5.43 10.42 2.35
N LEU A 5 5.81 11.09 3.43
CA LEU A 5 6.30 12.46 3.48
C LEU A 5 7.50 12.53 4.44
N GLU A 6 8.65 13.05 4.00
CA GLU A 6 9.78 13.38 4.89
C GLU A 6 9.60 14.81 5.47
N ASP A 7 9.73 14.91 6.80
CA ASP A 7 10.02 16.12 7.60
C ASP A 7 8.94 17.16 7.98
N TYR A 8 7.69 16.76 8.22
CA TYR A 8 6.85 17.39 9.25
C TYR A 8 5.97 16.26 9.75
N ARG A 9 6.08 15.90 11.05
CA ARG A 9 5.42 14.76 11.73
C ARG A 9 4.32 14.13 10.85
N THR A 10 4.60 12.97 10.26
CA THR A 10 3.73 12.28 9.30
C THR A 10 2.43 11.84 9.97
N GLU A 11 1.52 12.78 10.14
CA GLU A 11 0.20 12.55 10.72
C GLU A 11 -0.75 12.11 9.61
N ASN A 12 -0.64 10.85 9.20
CA ASN A 12 -1.73 10.25 8.42
C ASN A 12 -2.96 10.15 9.35
N ARG A 13 -4.10 10.64 8.87
CA ARG A 13 -5.36 10.69 9.61
C ARG A 13 -6.39 9.84 8.89
N PHE A 14 -7.16 9.07 9.64
CA PHE A 14 -8.28 8.28 9.12
C PHE A 14 -9.58 8.77 9.73
N VAL A 15 -10.64 8.77 8.91
CA VAL A 15 -12.02 9.02 9.34
C VAL A 15 -12.92 7.99 8.64
N ASP A 16 -13.78 7.33 9.42
CA ASP A 16 -14.79 6.42 8.87
C ASP A 16 -16.18 7.07 8.78
N LYS A 17 -17.11 6.42 8.08
CA LYS A 17 -18.51 6.85 7.87
C LYS A 17 -19.25 7.18 9.17
N ILE A 18 -18.94 6.49 10.27
CA ILE A 18 -19.58 6.69 11.58
C ILE A 18 -18.87 7.75 12.46
N GLY A 19 -17.84 8.42 11.93
CA GLY A 19 -17.13 9.50 12.63
C GLY A 19 -15.99 9.05 13.55
N VAL A 20 -15.57 7.79 13.48
CA VAL A 20 -14.36 7.33 14.17
C VAL A 20 -13.15 7.99 13.49
N ALA A 21 -12.34 8.70 14.28
CA ALA A 21 -11.14 9.38 13.82
C ALA A 21 -9.92 8.96 14.64
N TYR A 22 -8.81 8.67 13.96
CA TYR A 22 -7.52 8.37 14.61
C TYR A 22 -6.34 8.74 13.72
N GLU A 23 -5.15 8.74 14.33
CA GLU A 23 -3.87 8.99 13.67
C GLU A 23 -2.98 7.74 13.75
N SER A 24 -2.26 7.44 12.67
CA SER A 24 -1.33 6.31 12.63
C SER A 24 -0.30 6.52 11.53
N PRO A 25 0.96 6.08 11.67
CA PRO A 25 1.97 6.23 10.62
C PRO A 25 1.58 5.50 9.32
N THR A 26 0.86 4.38 9.43
CA THR A 26 0.38 3.59 8.29
C THR A 26 -1.13 3.43 8.36
N ILE A 27 -1.81 3.70 7.23
CA ILE A 27 -3.27 3.67 7.14
C ILE A 27 -3.67 2.92 5.88
N CYS A 28 -4.68 2.06 6.02
CA CYS A 28 -5.33 1.36 4.93
C CYS A 28 -6.84 1.34 5.16
N THR A 29 -7.60 1.32 4.08
CA THR A 29 -9.07 1.29 4.11
C THR A 29 -9.59 -0.02 3.52
N GLY A 30 -10.82 -0.40 3.89
CA GLY A 30 -11.49 -1.58 3.32
C GLY A 30 -10.67 -2.86 3.52
N TYR A 31 -10.57 -3.69 2.47
CA TYR A 31 -9.85 -4.96 2.53
C TYR A 31 -8.33 -4.78 2.76
N GLY A 32 -7.78 -3.64 2.33
CA GLY A 32 -6.39 -3.28 2.58
C GLY A 32 -6.02 -3.19 4.06
N ALA A 33 -6.98 -2.88 4.93
CA ALA A 33 -6.76 -2.81 6.38
C ALA A 33 -6.33 -4.16 6.98
N TYR A 34 -6.74 -5.28 6.37
CA TYR A 34 -6.44 -6.63 6.86
C TYR A 34 -5.19 -7.24 6.23
N ILE A 35 -4.87 -6.88 4.98
CA ILE A 35 -3.77 -7.50 4.21
C ILE A 35 -2.57 -6.57 4.08
N ALA A 36 -2.78 -5.33 3.62
CA ALA A 36 -1.67 -4.40 3.35
C ALA A 36 -1.17 -3.73 4.63
N ASN A 37 -2.07 -3.39 5.56
CA ASN A 37 -1.70 -2.67 6.78
C ASN A 37 -0.65 -3.38 7.65
N PRO A 38 -0.75 -4.71 7.90
CA PRO A 38 0.30 -5.43 8.64
C PRO A 38 1.68 -5.35 7.95
N LEU A 39 1.72 -5.46 6.63
CA LEU A 39 2.97 -5.37 5.85
C LEU A 39 3.59 -3.96 5.91
N LEU A 40 2.75 -2.93 5.91
CA LEU A 40 3.20 -1.55 6.05
C LEU A 40 3.68 -1.26 7.48
N ARG A 41 2.98 -1.78 8.49
CA ARG A 41 3.39 -1.67 9.90
C ARG A 41 4.73 -2.34 10.14
N GLU A 42 4.91 -3.56 9.67
CA GLU A 42 6.19 -4.28 9.77
C GLU A 42 7.33 -3.48 9.12
N ALA A 43 7.12 -2.95 7.90
CA ALA A 43 8.13 -2.13 7.24
C ALA A 43 8.46 -0.86 8.02
N TYR A 44 7.43 -0.17 8.53
CA TYR A 44 7.58 1.05 9.32
C TYR A 44 8.28 0.81 10.66
N GLU A 45 7.93 -0.26 11.38
CA GLU A 45 8.57 -0.64 12.63
C GLU A 45 10.05 -1.00 12.44
N ASN A 46 10.38 -1.66 11.32
CA ASN A 46 11.76 -2.02 10.99
C ASN A 46 12.60 -0.82 10.54
N ASN A 47 12.02 0.12 9.78
CA ASN A 47 12.70 1.33 9.35
C ASN A 47 11.74 2.54 9.35
N PRO A 48 11.65 3.29 10.46
CA PRO A 48 10.77 4.46 10.53
C PRO A 48 11.16 5.60 9.58
N ASN A 49 12.43 5.64 9.15
CA ASN A 49 13.00 6.67 8.28
C ASN A 49 13.27 6.11 6.87
N MET A 50 12.31 5.34 6.33
CA MET A 50 12.38 4.83 4.96
C MET A 50 12.52 5.97 3.96
N THR A 51 13.43 5.77 3.02
CA THR A 51 13.55 6.65 1.86
C THR A 51 12.29 6.55 0.98
N LEU A 52 12.06 7.58 0.17
CA LEU A 52 10.97 7.61 -0.80
C LEU A 52 10.94 6.37 -1.71
N GLU A 53 12.10 5.86 -2.11
CA GLU A 53 12.21 4.68 -2.98
C GLU A 53 11.82 3.38 -2.26
N GLU A 54 12.33 3.17 -1.05
CA GLU A 54 11.99 2.01 -0.22
C GLU A 54 10.49 1.96 0.07
N ALA A 55 9.94 3.12 0.39
CA ALA A 55 8.53 3.25 0.72
C ALA A 55 7.65 2.99 -0.51
N GLN A 56 8.03 3.50 -1.70
CA GLN A 56 7.35 3.18 -2.96
C GLN A 56 7.38 1.69 -3.28
N LYS A 57 8.53 1.03 -3.10
CA LYS A 57 8.68 -0.42 -3.32
C LYS A 57 7.78 -1.22 -2.38
N GLN A 58 7.63 -0.78 -1.14
CA GLN A 58 6.72 -1.41 -0.19
C GLN A 58 5.24 -1.22 -0.58
N ILE A 59 4.86 -0.04 -1.10
CA ILE A 59 3.52 0.17 -1.66
C ILE A 59 3.27 -0.75 -2.86
N GLU A 60 4.21 -0.85 -3.79
CA GLU A 60 4.09 -1.73 -4.96
C GLU A 60 3.88 -3.20 -4.54
N ARG A 61 4.65 -3.68 -3.56
CA ARG A 61 4.48 -5.01 -2.97
C ARG A 61 3.07 -5.20 -2.40
N CYS A 62 2.56 -4.22 -1.63
CA CYS A 62 1.22 -4.29 -1.07
C CYS A 62 0.14 -4.32 -2.15
N MET A 63 0.26 -3.50 -3.19
CA MET A 63 -0.69 -3.46 -4.31
C MET A 63 -0.73 -4.76 -5.09
N LYS A 64 0.43 -5.40 -5.30
CA LYS A 64 0.53 -6.71 -5.94
C LYS A 64 -0.17 -7.81 -5.13
N ILE A 65 0.01 -7.81 -3.81
CA ILE A 65 -0.64 -8.79 -2.92
C ILE A 65 -2.16 -8.57 -2.89
N LEU A 66 -2.60 -7.32 -2.82
CA LEU A 66 -4.03 -6.99 -2.90
C LEU A 66 -4.62 -7.44 -4.23
N TYR A 67 -3.90 -7.28 -5.34
CA TYR A 67 -4.37 -7.75 -6.64
C TYR A 67 -4.57 -9.27 -6.68
N TYR A 68 -3.71 -10.05 -6.03
CA TYR A 68 -3.86 -11.51 -5.98
C TYR A 68 -4.97 -12.00 -5.05
N ARG A 69 -5.37 -11.21 -4.04
CA ARG A 69 -6.27 -11.68 -2.97
C ARG A 69 -7.65 -11.02 -2.99
N ASP A 70 -7.77 -9.79 -3.49
CA ASP A 70 -9.02 -9.08 -3.57
C ASP A 70 -9.68 -9.27 -4.94
N ALA A 71 -10.80 -10.00 -4.97
CA ALA A 71 -11.57 -10.26 -6.18
C ALA A 71 -12.24 -9.02 -6.79
N ARG A 72 -12.21 -7.86 -6.11
CA ARG A 72 -12.75 -6.59 -6.61
C ARG A 72 -11.66 -5.61 -7.05
N SER A 73 -10.39 -6.02 -6.99
CA SER A 73 -9.27 -5.19 -7.38
C SER A 73 -9.07 -5.17 -8.91
N ILE A 74 -8.41 -4.12 -9.40
CA ILE A 74 -8.04 -3.95 -10.80
C ILE A 74 -6.52 -3.85 -10.87
N ASN A 75 -5.91 -4.45 -11.89
CA ASN A 75 -4.45 -4.43 -12.11
C ASN A 75 -3.94 -3.08 -12.64
N LYS A 76 -4.37 -1.98 -12.02
CA LYS A 76 -4.01 -0.62 -12.39
C LYS A 76 -4.24 0.28 -11.19
N TYR A 77 -3.23 1.05 -10.79
CA TYR A 77 -3.34 1.96 -9.65
C TYR A 77 -2.51 3.23 -9.88
N GLU A 78 -2.85 4.28 -9.13
CA GLU A 78 -2.13 5.56 -9.14
C GLU A 78 -1.47 5.77 -7.78
N VAL A 79 -0.35 6.49 -7.77
CA VAL A 79 0.41 6.82 -6.55
C VAL A 79 0.54 8.33 -6.45
N ALA A 80 0.15 8.86 -5.31
CA ALA A 80 0.30 10.27 -4.97
C ALA A 80 1.45 10.48 -3.98
N ILE A 81 2.43 11.20 -4.49
CA ILE A 81 3.65 11.80 -3.94
C ILE A 81 3.39 13.05 -3.13
N VAL A 82 3.48 13.12 -1.80
CA VAL A 82 3.50 14.43 -1.14
C VAL A 82 4.90 14.62 -0.55
N THR A 83 5.53 15.75 -0.83
CA THR A 83 6.82 16.19 -0.26
C THR A 83 6.67 17.63 0.25
N LYS A 84 7.69 18.15 0.93
CA LYS A 84 7.76 19.58 1.29
C LYS A 84 7.66 20.50 0.07
N ASP A 85 8.16 20.05 -1.08
CA ASP A 85 8.20 20.81 -2.32
C ASP A 85 6.87 20.79 -3.08
N GLY A 86 5.94 19.91 -2.70
CA GLY A 86 4.60 19.87 -3.28
C GLY A 86 4.01 18.46 -3.40
N CYS A 87 3.04 18.33 -4.30
CA CYS A 87 2.35 17.07 -4.56
C CYS A 87 2.60 16.62 -6.01
N ILE A 88 2.92 15.34 -6.20
CA ILE A 88 3.20 14.70 -7.48
C ILE A 88 2.27 13.50 -7.62
N VAL A 89 1.39 13.50 -8.61
CA VAL A 89 0.60 12.32 -8.97
C VAL A 89 1.30 11.59 -10.10
N LYS A 90 1.70 10.34 -9.84
CA LYS A 90 2.29 9.48 -10.87
C LYS A 90 1.20 8.96 -11.81
N PRO A 91 1.52 8.74 -13.11
CA PRO A 91 0.58 8.11 -14.03
C PRO A 91 0.20 6.71 -13.54
N PRO A 92 -0.93 6.16 -14.01
CA PRO A 92 -1.35 4.83 -13.64
C PRO A 92 -0.28 3.77 -13.94
N VAL A 93 0.04 2.97 -12.94
CA VAL A 93 0.99 1.86 -13.02
C VAL A 93 0.23 0.55 -13.07
N GLN A 94 0.72 -0.37 -13.89
CA GLN A 94 0.28 -1.75 -13.94
C GLN A 94 1.42 -2.65 -13.43
N PRO A 95 1.30 -3.22 -12.21
CA PRO A 95 2.35 -4.05 -11.64
C PRO A 95 2.46 -5.38 -12.37
N GLU A 96 3.69 -5.90 -12.45
CA GLU A 96 3.96 -7.20 -13.06
C GLU A 96 3.45 -8.34 -12.16
N THR A 97 2.73 -9.29 -12.75
CA THR A 97 2.15 -10.44 -12.05
C THR A 97 2.86 -11.74 -12.44
N ASN A 98 3.15 -12.59 -11.46
CA ASN A 98 3.73 -13.92 -11.64
C ASN A 98 2.69 -14.99 -11.26
N TRP A 99 2.43 -15.92 -12.18
CA TRP A 99 1.51 -17.05 -12.03
C TRP A 99 2.18 -18.41 -12.25
N GLU A 100 3.51 -18.49 -12.20
CA GLU A 100 4.29 -19.71 -12.45
C GLU A 100 3.92 -20.85 -11.48
N ILE A 101 3.51 -20.51 -10.25
CA ILE A 101 3.01 -21.46 -9.25
C ILE A 101 1.80 -22.27 -9.73
N ALA A 102 1.04 -21.78 -10.71
CA ALA A 102 -0.11 -22.49 -11.25
C ALA A 102 0.26 -23.86 -11.84
N HIS A 103 1.49 -24.03 -12.34
CA HIS A 103 1.97 -25.30 -12.90
C HIS A 103 2.36 -26.33 -11.84
N LEU A 104 2.59 -25.90 -10.60
CA LEU A 104 2.96 -26.78 -9.48
C LEU A 104 1.75 -27.54 -8.91
N ILE A 105 0.54 -27.00 -9.10
CA ILE A 105 -0.69 -27.59 -8.58
C ILE A 105 -1.20 -28.61 -9.61
N LYS A 106 -1.23 -29.90 -9.24
CA LYS A 106 -1.83 -30.98 -10.04
C LYS A 106 -2.88 -31.70 -9.21
N GLY A 107 -4.08 -31.84 -9.75
CA GLY A 107 -5.21 -32.48 -9.09
C GLY A 107 -5.90 -31.60 -8.04
N TYR A 108 -7.12 -32.00 -7.70
CA TYR A 108 -7.90 -31.51 -6.55
C TYR A 108 -8.71 -32.67 -5.93
N GLU A 109 -8.35 -33.90 -6.31
CA GLU A 109 -8.89 -35.15 -5.76
C GLU A 109 -8.15 -35.53 -4.47
#